data_AF-A0A524CD27-F1
#
_entry.id   AF-A0A524CD27-F1
#
_cell.length_a   1.000
_cell.length_b   1.000
_cell.length_c   1.000
_cell.angle_alpha   90.00
_cell.angle_beta   90.00
_cell.angle_gamma   90.00
#
_symmetry.space_group_name_H-M   'P 1'
#
loop_
_entity.id
_entity.type
_entity.pdbx_description
1 polymer ?
#
loop_
_entity_poly.entity_id
_entity_poly.type
_entity_poly.pdbx_seq_one_letter_code
_entity_poly.pdbx_strand_id
1 'polypeptide(L)'
;MTTITIGDDTKEDLLKVAAQLQIKRKEKINYDTTIKYLLENYQKKRDEIKFRRACEKVENIDINEVLEELYLKRKKDEPTL
;
A
#
# COMPACT_ATOMS: atom_id res chain seq x y z
N MET A 1 -23.84 -8.88 2.15
CA MET A 1 -23.91 -7.64 2.96
C MET A 1 -23.42 -8.02 4.34
N THR A 2 -22.34 -7.39 4.81
CA THR A 2 -21.73 -7.69 6.10
C THR A 2 -21.97 -6.51 7.01
N THR A 3 -22.55 -6.76 8.18
CA THR A 3 -22.81 -5.70 9.18
C THR A 3 -21.63 -5.65 10.14
N ILE A 4 -21.09 -4.45 10.32
CA ILE A 4 -20.06 -4.17 11.33
C ILE A 4 -20.66 -3.17 12.29
N THR A 5 -20.69 -3.52 13.57
CA THR A 5 -21.10 -2.61 14.63
C THR A 5 -19.89 -1.82 15.10
N ILE A 6 -20.06 -0.50 15.23
CA ILE A 6 -19.04 0.40 15.74
C ILE A 6 -19.57 1.10 17.00
N GLY A 7 -18.67 1.42 17.93
CA GLY A 7 -19.00 2.21 19.12
C GLY A 7 -19.26 3.68 18.79
N ASP A 8 -19.87 4.39 19.73
CA ASP A 8 -20.21 5.81 19.55
C ASP A 8 -18.97 6.69 19.36
N ASP A 9 -17.88 6.43 20.08
CA ASP A 9 -16.62 7.16 19.92
C ASP A 9 -16.08 7.05 18.49
N THR A 10 -16.13 5.84 17.90
CA THR A 10 -15.70 5.60 16.52
C THR A 10 -16.60 6.31 15.52
N LYS A 11 -17.90 6.40 15.82
CA LYS A 11 -18.87 7.11 14.99
C LYS A 11 -18.61 8.62 14.98
N GLU A 12 -18.27 9.21 16.12
CA GLU A 12 -17.86 10.61 16.20
C GLU A 12 -16.59 10.88 15.38
N ASP A 13 -15.59 10.01 15.48
CA ASP A 13 -14.36 10.18 14.70
C ASP A 13 -14.59 10.03 13.20
N LEU A 14 -15.46 9.09 12.79
CA LEU A 14 -15.89 8.98 11.39
C LEU A 14 -16.59 10.24 10.90
N LEU A 15 -17.41 10.89 11.72
CA LEU A 15 -18.05 12.16 11.37
C LEU A 15 -17.02 13.28 11.16
N LYS A 16 -16.00 13.38 12.03
CA LYS A 16 -14.92 14.35 11.87
C LYS A 16 -14.18 14.15 10.54
N VAL A 17 -13.85 12.90 10.21
CA VAL A 17 -13.20 12.56 8.93
C VAL A 17 -14.12 12.87 7.75
N ALA A 18 -15.40 12.52 7.83
CA ALA A 18 -16.39 12.78 6.79
C ALA A 18 -16.53 14.28 6.51
N ALA A 19 -16.59 15.11 7.56
CA ALA A 19 -16.67 16.56 7.44
C ALA A 19 -15.44 17.16 6.74
N GLN A 20 -14.24 16.71 7.12
CA GLN A 20 -13.00 17.12 6.44
C GLN A 20 -13.00 16.72 4.96
N LEU A 21 -13.45 15.51 4.66
CA LEU A 21 -13.52 15.00 3.29
C LEU A 21 -14.54 15.78 2.45
N GLN A 22 -15.69 16.12 3.04
CA GLN A 22 -16.74 16.91 2.41
C GLN A 22 -16.26 18.33 2.08
N ILE A 23 -15.53 18.99 2.99
CA ILE A 23 -14.91 20.29 2.71
C ILE A 23 -13.93 20.19 1.54
N LYS A 24 -13.09 19.16 1.53
CA LYS A 24 -12.05 18.96 0.51
C LYS A 24 -12.63 18.67 -0.88
N ARG A 25 -13.67 17.84 -0.96
CA ARG A 25 -14.25 17.37 -2.23
C ARG A 25 -15.45 18.19 -2.71
N LYS A 26 -16.02 19.04 -1.84
CA LYS A 26 -17.23 19.84 -2.10
C LYS A 26 -18.43 18.99 -2.53
N GLU A 27 -18.51 17.75 -2.04
CA GLU A 27 -19.59 16.81 -2.33
C GLU A 27 -20.15 16.24 -1.03
N LYS A 28 -21.39 15.73 -1.06
CA LYS A 28 -22.01 15.09 0.10
C LYS A 28 -21.28 13.76 0.39
N ILE A 29 -20.69 13.65 1.57
CA ILE A 29 -19.99 12.44 2.01
C ILE A 29 -20.87 11.67 3.00
N ASN A 30 -20.94 10.35 2.84
CA ASN A 30 -21.58 9.44 3.78
C ASN A 30 -20.53 8.54 4.46
N TYR A 31 -20.96 7.71 5.41
CA TYR A 31 -20.07 6.79 6.11
C TYR A 31 -19.39 5.78 5.17
N ASP A 32 -20.11 5.23 4.19
CA ASP A 32 -19.52 4.30 3.22
C ASP A 32 -18.35 4.91 2.44
N THR A 33 -18.52 6.13 1.93
CA THR A 33 -17.45 6.85 1.23
C THR A 33 -16.29 7.16 2.16
N THR A 34 -16.58 7.50 3.42
CA THR A 34 -15.55 7.77 4.44
C THR A 34 -14.74 6.51 4.75
N ILE A 35 -15.42 5.37 4.95
CA ILE A 35 -14.78 4.09 5.22
C ILE A 35 -13.93 3.65 4.02
N LYS A 36 -14.44 3.76 2.79
CA LYS A 36 -13.67 3.46 1.57
C LYS A 36 -12.40 4.31 1.49
N TYR A 37 -12.52 5.61 1.73
CA TYR A 37 -11.38 6.53 1.76
C TYR A 37 -10.31 6.13 2.78
N LEU A 38 -10.72 5.74 4.00
CA LEU A 38 -9.81 5.27 5.03
C LEU A 38 -9.11 3.96 4.64
N LEU A 39 -9.84 3.01 4.05
CA LEU A 39 -9.28 1.75 3.57
C LEU A 39 -8.26 1.96 2.44
N GLU A 40 -8.57 2.82 1.46
CA GLU A 40 -7.64 3.17 0.39
C GLU A 40 -6.36 3.82 0.92
N ASN A 41 -6.50 4.75 1.86
CA ASN A 41 -5.34 5.40 2.47
C ASN A 41 -4.49 4.43 3.28
N TYR A 42 -5.12 3.50 4.01
CA TYR A 42 -4.41 2.45 4.73
C TYR A 42 -3.63 1.54 3.78
N GLN A 43 -4.25 1.13 2.66
CA GLN A 43 -3.58 0.33 1.63
C GLN A 43 -2.37 1.07 1.04
N LYS A 44 -2.54 2.35 0.67
CA LYS A 44 -1.44 3.17 0.14
C LYS A 44 -0.26 3.27 1.10
N LYS A 45 -0.52 3.53 2.39
CA LYS A 45 0.54 3.54 3.42
C LYS A 45 1.23 2.19 3.57
N ARG A 46 0.46 1.09 3.54
CA ARG A 46 1.01 -0.27 3.62
C ARG A 46 1.93 -0.57 2.44
N ASP A 47 1.55 -0.15 1.23
CA ASP A 47 2.36 -0.37 0.04
C ASP A 47 3.63 0.49 0.03
N GLU A 48 3.58 1.71 0.58
CA GLU A 48 4.79 2.52 0.80
C GLU A 48 5.77 1.81 1.74
N ILE A 49 5.29 1.23 2.85
CA ILE A 49 6.13 0.47 3.78
C ILE A 49 6.76 -0.75 3.07
N LYS A 50 5.97 -1.50 2.29
CA LYS A 50 6.48 -2.63 1.52
C LYS A 50 7.54 -2.19 0.51
N PHE A 51 7.32 -1.08 -0.19
CA PHE A 51 8.25 -0.55 -1.17
C PHE A 51 9.58 -0.19 -0.50
N ARG A 52 9.54 0.55 0.62
CA ARG A 52 10.75 0.87 1.39
C ARG A 52 11.52 -0.39 1.76
N ARG A 53 10.81 -1.39 2.29
CA ARG A 53 11.41 -2.68 2.67
C ARG A 53 12.02 -3.43 1.49
N ALA A 54 11.39 -3.41 0.32
CA ALA A 54 11.92 -4.03 -0.89
C ALA A 54 13.20 -3.33 -1.40
N CYS A 55 13.32 -2.03 -1.15
CA CYS A 55 14.50 -1.24 -1.50
C CYS A 55 15.54 -1.14 -0.38
N GLU A 56 15.35 -1.81 0.76
CA GLU A 56 16.36 -1.87 1.82
C GLU A 56 17.62 -2.53 1.28
N LYS A 57 18.77 -1.91 1.58
CA LYS A 57 20.06 -2.53 1.27
C LYS A 57 20.18 -3.80 2.09
N VAL A 58 20.43 -4.92 1.42
CA VAL A 58 20.78 -6.15 2.11
C VAL A 58 22.25 -6.07 2.47
N GLU A 59 22.56 -6.18 3.75
CA GLU A 59 23.93 -6.16 4.24
C GLU A 59 24.67 -7.45 3.85
N ASN A 60 25.99 -7.34 3.68
CA ASN A 60 26.88 -8.47 3.37
C ASN A 60 26.60 -9.16 2.02
N ILE A 61 26.08 -8.43 1.03
CA ILE A 61 25.98 -8.90 -0.36
C ILE A 61 27.04 -8.22 -1.22
N ASP A 62 27.83 -9.02 -1.97
CA ASP A 62 28.63 -8.52 -3.08
C ASP A 62 27.75 -8.41 -4.34
N ILE A 63 27.54 -7.18 -4.79
CA ILE A 63 26.72 -6.86 -5.97
C ILE A 63 27.31 -7.51 -7.23
N ASN A 64 28.65 -7.60 -7.34
CA ASN A 64 29.30 -8.14 -8.52
C ASN A 64 29.05 -9.63 -8.65
N GLU A 65 29.15 -10.37 -7.54
CA GLU A 65 28.87 -11.81 -7.49
C GLU A 65 27.42 -12.11 -7.92
N VAL A 66 26.46 -11.38 -7.36
CA VAL A 66 25.03 -11.53 -7.72
C VAL A 66 24.78 -11.21 -9.19
N LEU A 67 25.42 -10.17 -9.73
CA LEU A 67 25.30 -9.82 -11.14
C LEU A 67 25.87 -10.92 -12.05
N GLU A 68 27.06 -11.45 -11.72
CA GLU A 68 27.66 -12.54 -12.48
C GLU A 68 26.77 -13.78 -12.51
N GLU A 69 26.18 -14.16 -11.37
CA GLU A 69 25.22 -15.28 -11.32
C GLU A 69 24.01 -15.06 -12.24
N LEU A 70 23.45 -13.84 -12.26
CA LEU A 70 22.32 -13.50 -13.12
C LEU A 70 22.68 -13.56 -14.60
N TYR A 71 23.86 -13.07 -14.99
CA TYR A 71 24.34 -13.15 -16.37
C TYR A 71 24.61 -14.59 -16.80
N LEU A 72 25.21 -15.41 -15.92
CA LEU A 72 25.47 -16.82 -16.19
C LEU A 72 24.17 -17.61 -16.39
N LYS A 73 23.13 -17.36 -15.58
CA LYS A 73 21.81 -17.97 -15.77
C LYS A 73 21.16 -17.52 -17.07
N ARG A 74 21.17 -16.21 -17.39
CA ARG A 74 20.60 -15.69 -18.64
C ARG A 74 21.23 -16.35 -19.87
N LYS A 75 22.55 -16.54 -19.90
CA LYS A 75 23.25 -17.24 -20.98
C LYS A 75 22.86 -18.72 -21.12
N LYS A 76 22.42 -19.37 -20.04
CA LYS A 76 21.93 -20.76 -20.06
C LYS A 76 20.47 -20.87 -20.50
N ASP A 77 19.68 -19.84 -20.21
CA ASP A 77 18.26 -19.77 -20.57
C ASP A 77 18.04 -19.26 -22.01
N GLU A 78 19.03 -18.58 -22.59
CA GLU A 78 19.02 -18.24 -24.02
C GLU A 78 19.10 -19.53 -24.85
N PRO A 79 18.06 -19.84 -25.67
CA PRO A 79 18.15 -20.96 -26.57
C PRO A 79 19.26 -20.67 -27.58
N THR A 80 20.27 -21.52 -27.62
CA THR A 80 21.23 -21.58 -28.74
C THR A 80 20.44 -21.73 -30.03
N LEU A 81 20.51 -20.69 -30.87
CA LEU A 81 19.94 -20.64 -32.22
C LEU A 81 20.68 -21.59 -33.16
#